data_AF-A0A932TMP9-F1
#
_entry.id   AF-A0A932TMP9-F1
#
_cell.length_a   1.000
_cell.length_b   1.000
_cell.length_c   1.000
_cell.angle_alpha   90.00
_cell.angle_beta   90.00
_cell.angle_gamma   90.00
#
_symmetry.space_group_name_H-M   'P 1'
#
loop_
_entity.id
_entity.type
_entity.pdbx_description
1 polymer ?
#
loop_
_entity_poly.entity_id
_entity_poly.type
_entity_poly.pdbx_seq_one_letter_code
_entity_poly.pdbx_strand_id
1 'polypeptide(L)'
;GAAAHTVRLRGMAEARGARINEHGVFRVDSDTEIVPGEREEEIYHFLGLPWIPPELREDRGEIEAALAGRLPDLIDVADFRGILHAHTTWSDGSASIRQMAAAARDLGHAYLAITDHSKSLGVARGLDEVRLRAQMAEVDALHAEAPGVLVLKGIECDILADGTLDLDTGLLAQLDFVIGSIHSGFRQDEETMTRRIVAAMESGVVDLLAHPTGRLLGAREPYAVDLERVIEAALRTGTALEINAYPDRLDLDDVHARRAAERGIPISINPDAHMPVHLSLLRYGVGQARRAWLTADQVINTWPPERLLGWLRGRRERRRGHR
;
A
#
# COMPACT_ATOMS: atom_id res chain seq x y z
N GLY A 1 -0.10 -21.56 13.75
CA GLY A 1 -1.28 -20.66 13.85
C GLY A 1 -1.66 -20.15 12.47
N ALA A 2 -2.74 -19.37 12.31
CA ALA A 2 -3.74 -18.99 13.31
C ALA A 2 -4.56 -20.20 13.81
N ALA A 3 -5.48 -19.99 14.76
CA ALA A 3 -6.30 -21.07 15.32
C ALA A 3 -7.13 -21.77 14.24
N ALA A 4 -7.82 -21.00 13.38
CA ALA A 4 -8.64 -21.52 12.28
C ALA A 4 -7.80 -22.37 11.30
N HIS A 5 -6.65 -21.85 10.86
CA HIS A 5 -5.71 -22.60 10.03
C HIS A 5 -5.27 -23.93 10.68
N THR A 6 -4.91 -23.90 11.96
CA THR A 6 -4.51 -25.11 12.70
C THR A 6 -5.64 -26.14 12.76
N VAL A 7 -6.90 -25.70 12.92
CA VAL A 7 -8.08 -26.60 12.90
C VAL A 7 -8.19 -27.31 11.56
N ARG A 8 -7.99 -26.60 10.44
CA ARG A 8 -7.96 -27.21 9.09
C ARG A 8 -6.88 -28.29 8.98
N LEU A 9 -5.65 -27.98 9.41
CA LEU A 9 -4.53 -28.93 9.35
C LEU A 9 -4.78 -30.18 10.21
N ARG A 10 -5.34 -30.00 11.42
CA ARG A 10 -5.69 -31.11 12.32
C ARG A 10 -6.76 -32.01 11.73
N GLY A 11 -7.84 -31.44 11.18
CA GLY A 11 -8.86 -32.23 10.49
C GLY A 11 -8.30 -33.02 9.29
N MET A 12 -7.35 -32.43 8.56
CA MET A 12 -6.64 -33.12 7.47
C MET A 12 -5.74 -34.27 7.98
N ALA A 13 -5.12 -34.14 9.15
CA ALA A 13 -4.34 -35.21 9.77
C ALA A 13 -5.23 -36.33 10.30
N GLU A 14 -6.34 -35.99 10.95
CA GLU A 14 -7.31 -36.95 11.50
C GLU A 14 -7.91 -37.82 10.41
N ALA A 15 -8.23 -37.24 9.25
CA ALA A 15 -8.68 -37.98 8.07
C ALA A 15 -7.64 -39.01 7.56
N ARG A 16 -6.37 -38.89 7.98
CA ARG A 16 -5.25 -39.80 7.68
C ARG A 16 -4.88 -40.69 8.87
N GLY A 17 -5.71 -40.75 9.92
CA GLY A 17 -5.42 -41.54 11.13
C GLY A 17 -4.28 -40.97 11.97
N ALA A 18 -3.97 -39.68 11.83
CA ALA A 18 -2.90 -38.99 12.53
C ALA A 18 -3.42 -37.80 13.35
N ARG A 19 -2.62 -37.37 14.34
CA ARG A 19 -2.86 -36.20 15.18
C ARG A 19 -1.64 -35.28 15.14
N ILE A 20 -1.86 -33.97 15.07
CA ILE A 20 -0.81 -32.95 15.12
C ILE A 20 -0.77 -32.33 16.52
N ASN A 21 0.42 -32.23 17.11
CA ASN A 21 0.69 -31.43 18.30
C ASN A 21 1.97 -30.60 18.10
N GLU A 22 2.41 -29.92 19.16
CA GLU A 22 3.62 -29.07 19.17
C GLU A 22 4.94 -29.83 18.94
N HIS A 23 4.92 -31.16 18.97
CA HIS A 23 6.10 -32.00 18.81
C HIS A 23 6.19 -32.67 17.43
N GLY A 24 5.11 -32.66 16.64
CA GLY A 24 5.09 -33.32 15.33
C GLY A 24 3.74 -33.95 14.99
N VAL A 25 3.79 -34.96 14.12
CA VAL A 25 2.64 -35.75 13.67
C VAL A 25 2.74 -37.16 14.23
N PHE A 26 1.69 -37.63 14.89
CA PHE A 26 1.64 -38.93 15.57
C PHE A 26 0.44 -39.74 15.08
N ARG A 27 0.47 -41.07 15.21
CA ARG A 27 -0.75 -41.88 14.98
C ARG A 27 -1.82 -41.57 16.03
N VAL A 28 -3.09 -41.73 15.65
CA VAL A 28 -4.22 -41.53 16.59
C VAL A 28 -4.32 -42.68 17.59
N ASP A 29 -3.99 -43.89 17.16
CA ASP A 29 -4.12 -45.13 17.96
C ASP A 29 -2.91 -45.46 18.84
N SER A 30 -1.81 -44.70 18.68
CA SER A 30 -0.53 -44.96 19.33
C SER A 30 0.31 -43.69 19.37
N ASP A 31 1.18 -43.54 20.36
CA ASP A 31 2.15 -42.43 20.43
C ASP A 31 3.35 -42.63 19.48
N THR A 32 3.14 -43.36 18.39
CA THR A 32 4.16 -43.53 17.34
C THR A 32 4.25 -42.24 16.53
N GLU A 33 5.44 -41.65 16.53
CA GLU A 33 5.77 -40.50 15.69
C GLU A 33 5.81 -40.91 14.20
N ILE A 34 5.14 -40.14 13.36
CA ILE A 34 5.11 -40.27 11.90
C ILE A 34 6.04 -39.26 11.26
N VAL A 35 5.98 -38.01 11.72
CA VAL A 35 6.80 -36.89 11.24
C VAL A 35 7.28 -36.08 12.43
N PRO A 36 8.60 -35.91 12.61
CA PRO A 36 9.17 -35.04 13.64
C PRO A 36 8.75 -33.58 13.44
N GLY A 37 8.54 -32.86 14.54
CA GLY A 37 8.19 -31.43 14.52
C GLY A 37 9.36 -30.48 14.27
N GLU A 38 10.50 -30.95 13.78
CA GLU A 38 11.70 -30.14 13.58
C GLU A 38 11.56 -29.15 12.42
N ARG A 39 10.78 -29.52 11.40
CA ARG A 39 10.60 -28.74 10.18
C ARG A 39 9.12 -28.64 9.80
N GLU A 40 8.61 -27.41 9.72
CA GLU A 40 7.22 -27.18 9.33
C GLU A 40 6.91 -27.77 7.95
N GLU A 41 7.84 -27.72 6.99
CA GLU A 41 7.60 -28.22 5.63
C GLU A 41 7.26 -29.72 5.61
N GLU A 42 7.83 -30.50 6.52
CA GLU A 42 7.59 -31.94 6.60
C GLU A 42 6.17 -32.25 7.08
N ILE A 43 5.64 -31.42 8.00
CA ILE A 43 4.25 -31.50 8.45
C ILE A 43 3.30 -31.17 7.28
N TYR A 44 3.56 -30.10 6.53
CA TYR A 44 2.76 -29.77 5.34
C TYR A 44 2.81 -30.88 4.28
N HIS A 45 4.01 -31.41 4.00
CA HIS A 45 4.20 -32.47 3.03
C HIS A 45 3.41 -33.75 3.39
N PHE A 46 3.40 -34.13 4.68
CA PHE A 46 2.55 -35.23 5.16
C PHE A 46 1.06 -35.00 4.89
N LEU A 47 0.60 -33.74 5.00
CA LEU A 47 -0.77 -33.35 4.70
C LEU A 47 -1.04 -33.20 3.19
N GLY A 48 -0.07 -33.47 2.33
CA GLY A 48 -0.19 -33.29 0.87
C GLY A 48 -0.27 -31.83 0.47
N LEU A 49 0.34 -30.93 1.24
CA LEU A 49 0.37 -29.49 1.01
C LEU A 49 1.82 -29.03 0.77
N PRO A 50 2.05 -28.00 -0.07
CA PRO A 50 3.27 -27.22 0.01
C PRO A 50 3.34 -26.48 1.35
N TRP A 51 4.53 -26.00 1.73
CA TRP A 51 4.66 -25.09 2.86
C TRP A 51 3.89 -23.79 2.56
N ILE A 52 3.03 -23.40 3.50
CA ILE A 52 2.19 -22.20 3.38
C ILE A 52 2.84 -21.07 4.18
N PRO A 53 3.16 -19.91 3.57
CA PRO A 53 3.70 -18.77 4.28
C PRO A 53 2.83 -18.35 5.49
N PRO A 54 3.43 -18.04 6.66
CA PRO A 54 2.70 -17.67 7.88
C PRO A 54 1.64 -16.57 7.69
N GLU A 55 1.92 -15.62 6.79
CA GLU A 55 1.05 -14.49 6.48
C GLU A 55 -0.29 -14.90 5.87
N LEU A 56 -0.38 -16.09 5.27
CA LEU A 56 -1.61 -16.60 4.65
C LEU A 56 -2.45 -17.47 5.59
N ARG A 57 -1.92 -17.85 6.76
CA ARG A 57 -2.49 -18.88 7.65
C ARG A 57 -3.66 -18.37 8.50
N GLU A 58 -4.70 -17.87 7.84
CA GLU A 58 -5.88 -17.25 8.46
C GLU A 58 -7.19 -17.96 8.12
N ASP A 59 -7.14 -19.13 7.46
CA ASP A 59 -8.31 -19.86 6.94
C ASP A 59 -9.17 -19.00 5.99
N ARG A 60 -8.50 -18.30 5.06
CA ARG A 60 -9.09 -17.39 4.07
C ARG A 60 -8.84 -17.88 2.63
N GLY A 61 -8.78 -19.21 2.46
CA GLY A 61 -8.61 -19.89 1.19
C GLY A 61 -7.21 -20.45 0.92
N GLU A 62 -6.25 -20.30 1.86
CA GLU A 62 -4.86 -20.69 1.67
C GLU A 62 -4.68 -22.20 1.52
N ILE A 63 -5.52 -22.99 2.21
CA ILE A 63 -5.50 -24.46 2.11
C ILE A 63 -5.97 -24.90 0.73
N GLU A 64 -7.09 -24.34 0.26
CA GLU A 64 -7.64 -24.63 -1.06
C GLU A 64 -6.68 -24.20 -2.17
N ALA A 65 -6.04 -23.04 -2.01
CA ALA A 65 -5.03 -22.56 -2.94
C ALA A 65 -3.77 -23.46 -2.95
N ALA A 66 -3.34 -23.92 -1.79
CA ALA A 66 -2.21 -24.84 -1.64
C ALA A 66 -2.48 -26.20 -2.30
N LEU A 67 -3.67 -26.79 -2.07
CA LEU A 67 -4.08 -28.05 -2.69
C LEU A 67 -4.16 -27.97 -4.22
N ALA A 68 -4.60 -26.82 -4.73
CA ALA A 68 -4.71 -26.57 -6.16
C ALA A 68 -3.40 -26.02 -6.80
N GLY A 69 -2.29 -25.98 -6.05
CA GLY A 69 -0.98 -25.54 -6.58
C GLY A 69 -0.96 -24.08 -7.04
N ARG A 70 -1.76 -23.22 -6.40
CA ARG A 70 -2.04 -21.83 -6.83
C ARG A 70 -1.84 -20.82 -5.69
N LEU A 71 -0.94 -21.12 -4.76
CA LEU A 71 -0.45 -20.11 -3.81
C LEU A 71 0.25 -18.98 -4.57
N PRO A 72 0.03 -17.72 -4.18
CA PRO A 72 0.68 -16.58 -4.82
C PRO A 72 2.18 -16.54 -4.48
N ASP A 73 2.98 -16.01 -5.42
CA ASP A 73 4.35 -15.58 -5.14
C ASP A 73 4.29 -14.20 -4.46
N LEU A 74 4.45 -14.22 -3.13
CA LEU A 74 4.18 -13.07 -2.29
C LEU A 74 5.27 -12.02 -2.40
N ILE A 75 4.85 -10.75 -2.48
CA ILE A 75 5.77 -9.60 -2.52
C ILE A 75 6.79 -9.59 -1.37
N ASP A 76 7.99 -9.12 -1.66
CA ASP A 76 9.07 -8.87 -0.71
C ASP A 76 9.56 -7.41 -0.79
N VAL A 77 10.27 -6.94 0.23
CA VAL A 77 10.91 -5.61 0.23
C VAL A 77 11.91 -5.49 -0.94
N ALA A 78 12.58 -6.59 -1.31
CA ALA A 78 13.52 -6.61 -2.42
C ALA A 78 12.88 -6.33 -3.79
N ASP A 79 11.56 -6.46 -3.93
CA ASP A 79 10.84 -6.17 -5.19
C ASP A 79 10.70 -4.66 -5.45
N PHE A 80 10.91 -3.81 -4.44
CA PHE A 80 10.61 -2.39 -4.52
C PHE A 80 11.63 -1.64 -5.36
N ARG A 81 11.11 -0.89 -6.34
CA ARG A 81 11.88 -0.01 -7.22
C ARG A 81 11.71 1.46 -6.85
N GLY A 82 10.76 1.81 -6.00
CA GLY A 82 10.67 3.19 -5.52
C GLY A 82 9.58 3.46 -4.50
N ILE A 83 9.62 4.68 -3.99
CA ILE A 83 8.72 5.20 -2.97
C ILE A 83 7.85 6.28 -3.60
N LEU A 84 6.55 6.26 -3.34
CA LEU A 84 5.58 7.17 -3.95
C LEU A 84 4.90 8.11 -2.97
N HIS A 85 5.26 8.06 -1.68
CA HIS A 85 4.77 8.96 -0.64
C HIS A 85 5.91 9.30 0.32
N ALA A 86 6.43 10.52 0.22
CA ALA A 86 7.53 11.03 1.05
C ALA A 86 7.48 12.56 1.15
N HIS A 87 7.88 13.06 2.31
CA HIS A 87 7.80 14.46 2.71
C HIS A 87 9.20 15.03 2.89
N THR A 88 9.31 16.35 2.72
CA THR A 88 10.57 17.08 2.78
C THR A 88 10.43 18.31 3.65
N THR A 89 11.50 19.10 3.75
CA THR A 89 11.48 20.41 4.40
C THR A 89 10.54 21.43 3.74
N TRP A 90 9.90 21.08 2.63
CA TRP A 90 8.88 21.92 2.01
C TRP A 90 7.55 21.91 2.78
N SER A 91 7.17 20.80 3.43
CA SER A 91 6.13 20.78 4.47
C SER A 91 6.73 20.52 5.85
N ASP A 92 6.68 19.27 6.28
CA ASP A 92 6.88 18.79 7.65
C ASP A 92 7.87 17.63 7.74
N GLY A 93 8.53 17.30 6.61
CA GLY A 93 9.71 16.46 6.61
C GLY A 93 10.93 17.18 7.18
N SER A 94 11.93 16.40 7.60
CA SER A 94 13.16 16.91 8.23
C SER A 94 14.38 16.93 7.29
N ALA A 95 14.20 16.53 6.02
CA ALA A 95 15.26 16.46 5.03
C ALA A 95 14.87 17.16 3.72
N SER A 96 15.86 17.71 3.01
CA SER A 96 15.64 18.30 1.68
C SER A 96 15.33 17.24 0.63
N ILE A 97 14.79 17.67 -0.53
CA ILE A 97 14.57 16.79 -1.69
C ILE A 97 15.85 16.03 -2.04
N ARG A 98 16.99 16.72 -2.06
CA ARG A 98 18.29 16.11 -2.38
C ARG A 98 18.69 15.04 -1.37
N GLN A 99 18.48 15.28 -0.08
CA GLN A 99 18.80 14.30 0.97
C GLN A 99 17.90 13.07 0.88
N MET A 100 16.60 13.26 0.63
CA MET A 100 15.65 12.16 0.44
C MET A 100 15.98 11.35 -0.83
N ALA A 101 16.27 12.01 -1.95
CA ALA A 101 16.67 11.36 -3.19
C ALA A 101 17.98 10.58 -3.05
N ALA A 102 18.97 11.12 -2.32
CA ALA A 102 20.21 10.41 -2.02
C ALA A 102 19.95 9.16 -1.18
N ALA A 103 19.14 9.26 -0.14
CA ALA A 103 18.79 8.11 0.70
C ALA A 103 18.02 7.03 -0.08
N ALA A 104 17.09 7.42 -0.93
CA ALA A 104 16.38 6.48 -1.82
C ALA A 104 17.35 5.76 -2.77
N ARG A 105 18.33 6.49 -3.34
CA ARG A 105 19.38 5.91 -4.20
C ARG A 105 20.21 4.89 -3.46
N ASP A 106 20.63 5.23 -2.24
CA ASP A 106 21.52 4.39 -1.42
C ASP A 106 20.79 3.11 -0.97
N LEU A 107 19.45 3.13 -0.93
CA LEU A 107 18.57 1.96 -0.76
C LEU A 107 18.28 1.19 -2.06
N GLY A 108 18.82 1.62 -3.20
CA GLY A 108 18.66 0.95 -4.50
C GLY A 108 17.36 1.28 -5.24
N HIS A 109 16.59 2.29 -4.79
CA HIS A 109 15.39 2.71 -5.49
C HIS A 109 15.73 3.46 -6.79
N ALA A 110 14.97 3.18 -7.84
CA ALA A 110 15.02 3.85 -9.14
C ALA A 110 14.22 5.16 -9.16
N TYR A 111 13.18 5.30 -8.32
CA TYR A 111 12.37 6.51 -8.23
C TYR A 111 11.91 6.86 -6.82
N LEU A 112 11.61 8.14 -6.62
CA LEU A 112 11.05 8.70 -5.39
C LEU A 112 10.04 9.79 -5.77
N ALA A 113 8.80 9.71 -5.30
CA ALA A 113 7.88 10.84 -5.38
C ALA A 113 8.04 11.73 -4.15
N ILE A 114 8.14 13.04 -4.37
CA ILE A 114 8.02 14.05 -3.32
C ILE A 114 6.58 14.52 -3.29
N THR A 115 5.92 14.34 -2.16
CA THR A 115 4.47 14.52 -2.00
C THR A 115 4.18 15.30 -0.72
N ASP A 116 4.87 16.42 -0.53
CA ASP A 116 4.61 17.34 0.58
C ASP A 116 3.12 17.78 0.62
N HIS A 117 2.65 18.15 1.81
CA HIS A 117 1.24 18.49 2.04
C HIS A 117 0.79 19.79 1.35
N SER A 118 -0.49 19.87 0.98
CA SER A 118 -1.13 21.12 0.52
C SER A 118 -1.54 22.07 1.66
N LYS A 119 -1.88 23.32 1.30
CA LYS A 119 -2.05 24.48 2.20
C LYS A 119 -2.97 24.30 3.41
N SER A 120 -4.03 23.48 3.34
CA SER A 120 -5.02 23.38 4.44
C SER A 120 -4.47 22.71 5.69
N LEU A 121 -3.39 21.94 5.60
CA LEU A 121 -2.71 21.37 6.75
C LEU A 121 -1.77 22.41 7.40
N GLY A 122 -2.36 23.41 8.06
CA GLY A 122 -1.62 24.56 8.62
C GLY A 122 -0.52 24.18 9.63
N VAL A 123 -0.64 23.05 10.31
CA VAL A 123 0.40 22.53 11.23
C VAL A 123 1.65 22.05 10.48
N ALA A 124 1.49 21.61 9.23
CA ALA A 124 2.55 21.05 8.39
C ALA A 124 3.22 22.08 7.47
N ARG A 125 2.88 23.38 7.58
CA ARG A 125 3.36 24.42 6.63
C ARG A 125 3.12 24.02 5.17
N GLY A 126 1.91 23.54 4.86
CA GLY A 126 1.55 23.05 3.54
C GLY A 126 1.77 24.05 2.40
N LEU A 127 1.92 23.54 1.18
CA LEU A 127 2.26 24.30 -0.01
C LEU A 127 1.00 24.90 -0.65
N ASP A 128 1.04 26.21 -0.90
CA ASP A 128 0.12 26.89 -1.82
C ASP A 128 0.61 26.73 -3.27
N GLU A 129 -0.14 27.31 -4.22
CA GLU A 129 0.15 27.21 -5.65
C GLU A 129 1.51 27.83 -6.02
N VAL A 130 1.97 28.86 -5.31
CA VAL A 130 3.26 29.52 -5.57
C VAL A 130 4.41 28.64 -5.07
N ARG A 131 4.29 28.12 -3.85
CA ARG A 131 5.30 27.25 -3.24
C ARG A 131 5.42 25.92 -3.95
N LEU A 132 4.30 25.33 -4.39
CA LEU A 132 4.32 24.10 -5.18
C LEU A 132 5.10 24.29 -6.49
N ARG A 133 4.88 25.40 -7.22
CA ARG A 133 5.66 25.70 -8.44
C ARG A 133 7.15 25.89 -8.16
N ALA A 134 7.50 26.48 -7.01
CA ALA A 134 8.88 26.62 -6.61
C ALA A 134 9.53 25.25 -6.30
N GLN A 135 8.82 24.36 -5.62
CA GLN A 135 9.27 22.98 -5.38
C GLN A 135 9.47 22.21 -6.69
N MET A 136 8.52 22.32 -7.63
CA MET A 136 8.63 21.70 -8.96
C MET A 136 9.91 22.16 -9.69
N ALA A 137 10.24 23.45 -9.59
CA ALA A 137 11.46 24.00 -10.17
C ALA A 137 12.74 23.51 -9.47
N GLU A 138 12.70 23.27 -8.15
CA GLU A 138 13.82 22.64 -7.44
C GLU A 138 14.06 21.20 -7.92
N VAL A 139 13.00 20.43 -8.16
CA VAL A 139 13.12 19.08 -8.75
C VAL A 139 13.70 19.15 -10.16
N ASP A 140 13.27 20.10 -10.99
CA ASP A 140 13.85 20.33 -12.33
C ASP A 140 15.35 20.65 -12.26
N ALA A 141 15.75 21.52 -11.34
CA ALA A 141 17.15 21.86 -11.13
C ALA A 141 17.96 20.64 -10.67
N LEU A 142 17.41 19.82 -9.77
CA LEU A 142 18.06 18.59 -9.31
C LEU A 142 18.29 17.60 -10.47
N HIS A 143 17.30 17.41 -11.36
CA HIS A 143 17.45 16.54 -12.53
C HIS A 143 18.49 17.05 -13.53
N ALA A 144 18.70 18.36 -13.62
CA ALA A 144 19.67 18.97 -14.55
C ALA A 144 21.14 18.80 -14.09
N GLU A 145 21.38 18.62 -12.79
CA GLU A 145 22.74 18.54 -12.25
C GLU A 145 23.44 17.20 -12.54
N ALA A 146 22.73 16.08 -12.40
CA ALA A 146 23.29 14.74 -12.66
C ALA A 146 22.20 13.68 -12.78
N PRO A 147 22.43 12.60 -13.56
CA PRO A 147 21.56 11.43 -13.52
C PRO A 147 21.58 10.80 -12.12
N GLY A 148 20.40 10.42 -11.63
CA GLY A 148 20.21 9.83 -10.31
C GLY A 148 18.86 9.14 -10.19
N VAL A 149 18.31 9.07 -8.97
CA VAL A 149 16.93 8.61 -8.74
C VAL A 149 15.97 9.52 -9.50
N LEU A 150 15.02 8.92 -10.21
CA LEU A 150 13.93 9.67 -10.82
C LEU A 150 13.04 10.27 -9.71
N VAL A 151 13.20 11.56 -9.48
CA VAL A 151 12.34 12.29 -8.53
C VAL A 151 11.05 12.74 -9.24
N LEU A 152 9.89 12.23 -8.81
CA LEU A 152 8.59 12.63 -9.35
C LEU A 152 8.09 13.88 -8.61
N LYS A 153 7.61 14.87 -9.37
CA LYS A 153 6.98 16.07 -8.81
C LYS A 153 5.56 15.71 -8.37
N GLY A 154 5.33 15.60 -7.08
CA GLY A 154 4.01 15.26 -6.56
C GLY A 154 3.53 16.19 -5.46
N ILE A 155 2.39 15.82 -4.89
CA ILE A 155 1.77 16.48 -3.75
C ILE A 155 0.90 15.45 -3.03
N GLU A 156 0.81 15.56 -1.71
CA GLU A 156 -0.33 15.05 -0.97
C GLU A 156 -1.35 16.19 -0.80
N CYS A 157 -2.39 16.16 -1.63
CA CYS A 157 -3.41 17.18 -1.65
C CYS A 157 -4.57 16.79 -0.74
N ASP A 158 -4.89 17.67 0.21
CA ASP A 158 -6.05 17.51 1.07
C ASP A 158 -7.34 17.47 0.23
N ILE A 159 -8.18 16.49 0.55
CA ILE A 159 -9.57 16.45 0.11
C ILE A 159 -10.36 17.25 1.12
N LEU A 160 -10.96 18.37 0.73
CA LEU A 160 -11.73 19.26 1.61
C LEU A 160 -13.07 18.66 2.01
N ALA A 161 -13.71 19.22 3.05
CA ALA A 161 -14.92 18.66 3.66
C ALA A 161 -16.12 18.50 2.69
N ASP A 162 -16.12 19.24 1.58
CA ASP A 162 -17.12 19.18 0.52
C ASP A 162 -16.75 18.24 -0.65
N GLY A 163 -15.58 17.59 -0.60
CA GLY A 163 -15.07 16.70 -1.65
C GLY A 163 -14.21 17.37 -2.72
N THR A 164 -14.04 18.70 -2.66
CA THR A 164 -13.10 19.40 -3.53
C THR A 164 -11.64 19.19 -3.09
N LEU A 165 -10.69 19.46 -3.97
CA LEU A 165 -9.27 19.39 -3.66
C LEU A 165 -8.77 20.76 -3.20
N ASP A 166 -7.83 20.76 -2.25
CA ASP A 166 -7.30 21.98 -1.64
C ASP A 166 -6.50 22.87 -2.61
N LEU A 167 -6.06 22.33 -3.75
CA LEU A 167 -5.38 23.07 -4.82
C LEU A 167 -6.15 23.00 -6.15
N ASP A 168 -5.90 24.00 -7.02
CA ASP A 168 -6.51 24.06 -8.35
C ASP A 168 -6.20 22.80 -9.18
N THR A 169 -7.26 22.17 -9.71
CA THR A 169 -7.12 20.93 -10.50
C THR A 169 -6.33 21.12 -11.81
N GLY A 170 -6.23 22.34 -12.33
CA GLY A 170 -5.41 22.70 -13.48
C GLY A 170 -3.92 22.73 -13.16
N LEU A 171 -3.55 23.16 -11.95
CA LEU A 171 -2.19 23.01 -11.42
C LEU A 171 -1.88 21.54 -11.11
N LEU A 172 -2.77 20.83 -10.40
CA LEU A 172 -2.58 19.41 -10.10
C LEU A 172 -2.38 18.56 -11.36
N ALA A 173 -3.00 18.95 -12.49
CA ALA A 173 -2.80 18.30 -13.79
C ALA A 173 -1.36 18.33 -14.32
N GLN A 174 -0.54 19.26 -13.83
CA GLN A 174 0.85 19.48 -14.28
C GLN A 174 1.84 18.62 -13.50
N LEU A 175 1.44 18.08 -12.35
CA LEU A 175 2.27 17.23 -11.50
C LEU A 175 2.43 15.84 -12.10
N ASP A 176 3.50 15.15 -11.69
CA ASP A 176 3.77 13.77 -12.10
C ASP A 176 2.87 12.77 -11.38
N PHE A 177 2.58 13.04 -10.11
CA PHE A 177 1.85 12.14 -9.22
C PHE A 177 1.04 12.94 -8.18
N VAL A 178 -0.25 12.68 -8.08
CA VAL A 178 -1.12 13.36 -7.10
C VAL A 178 -1.71 12.35 -6.13
N ILE A 179 -1.42 12.55 -4.84
CA ILE A 179 -2.08 11.84 -3.75
C ILE A 179 -3.26 12.68 -3.27
N GLY A 180 -4.40 12.04 -3.02
CA GLY A 180 -5.52 12.62 -2.28
C GLY A 180 -5.64 11.96 -0.90
N SER A 181 -5.89 12.75 0.14
CA SER A 181 -6.10 12.21 1.49
C SER A 181 -6.98 13.08 2.39
N ILE A 182 -7.42 12.50 3.51
CA ILE A 182 -8.31 13.16 4.49
C ILE A 182 -7.50 13.50 5.74
N HIS A 183 -7.37 14.79 6.03
CA HIS A 183 -6.70 15.29 7.25
C HIS A 183 -7.60 16.09 8.20
N SER A 184 -8.87 16.24 7.86
CA SER A 184 -9.84 17.03 8.62
C SER A 184 -11.25 16.48 8.47
N GLY A 185 -12.17 16.91 9.34
CA GLY A 185 -13.58 16.49 9.24
C GLY A 185 -13.81 15.01 9.55
N PHE A 186 -12.96 14.37 10.36
CA PHE A 186 -13.01 12.94 10.69
C PHE A 186 -14.33 12.46 11.35
N ARG A 187 -15.21 13.39 11.77
CA ARG A 187 -16.51 13.11 12.41
C ARG A 187 -17.70 13.22 11.45
N GLN A 188 -17.47 13.39 10.14
CA GLN A 188 -18.55 13.31 9.16
C GLN A 188 -19.18 11.92 9.20
N ASP A 189 -20.48 11.85 8.90
CA ASP A 189 -21.18 10.58 8.74
C ASP A 189 -20.65 9.80 7.53
N GLU A 190 -20.90 8.48 7.52
CA GLU A 190 -20.38 7.56 6.51
C GLU A 190 -20.71 7.97 5.07
N GLU A 191 -21.95 8.39 4.81
CA GLU A 191 -22.37 8.80 3.46
C GLU A 191 -21.60 10.05 3.03
N THR A 192 -21.53 11.05 3.90
CA THR A 192 -20.81 12.30 3.60
C THR A 192 -19.32 12.06 3.37
N MET A 193 -18.65 11.30 4.22
CA MET A 193 -17.22 10.97 4.07
C MET A 193 -16.96 10.15 2.80
N THR A 194 -17.82 9.17 2.51
CA THR A 194 -17.71 8.34 1.30
C THR A 194 -17.87 9.21 0.04
N ARG A 195 -18.90 10.06 -0.04
CA ARG A 195 -19.07 10.96 -1.19
C ARG A 195 -17.89 11.92 -1.35
N ARG A 196 -17.34 12.43 -0.26
CA ARG A 196 -16.17 13.32 -0.23
C ARG A 196 -14.96 12.65 -0.90
N ILE A 197 -14.65 11.42 -0.50
CA ILE A 197 -13.53 10.64 -1.08
C ILE A 197 -13.81 10.33 -2.56
N VAL A 198 -15.01 9.85 -2.89
CA VAL A 198 -15.38 9.49 -4.27
C VAL A 198 -15.29 10.70 -5.20
N ALA A 199 -15.79 11.87 -4.79
CA ALA A 199 -15.73 13.10 -5.58
C ALA A 199 -14.28 13.51 -5.91
N ALA A 200 -13.36 13.36 -4.95
CA ALA A 200 -11.95 13.64 -5.18
C ALA A 200 -11.34 12.70 -6.23
N MET A 201 -11.69 11.41 -6.21
CA MET A 201 -11.23 10.44 -7.22
C MET A 201 -11.82 10.74 -8.61
N GLU A 202 -13.11 11.11 -8.64
CA GLU A 202 -13.84 11.46 -9.87
C GLU A 202 -13.38 12.78 -10.51
N SER A 203 -12.63 13.62 -9.78
CA SER A 203 -11.90 14.76 -10.38
C SER A 203 -10.95 14.34 -11.51
N GLY A 204 -10.53 13.06 -11.52
CA GLY A 204 -9.63 12.47 -12.49
C GLY A 204 -8.17 12.91 -12.34
N VAL A 205 -7.84 13.70 -11.31
CA VAL A 205 -6.47 14.18 -11.07
C VAL A 205 -5.75 13.37 -10.00
N VAL A 206 -6.48 12.72 -9.09
CA VAL A 206 -5.93 11.92 -7.99
C VAL A 206 -5.44 10.57 -8.53
N ASP A 207 -4.15 10.30 -8.43
CA ASP A 207 -3.53 9.04 -8.86
C ASP A 207 -3.55 7.97 -7.76
N LEU A 208 -3.45 8.39 -6.50
CA LEU A 208 -3.43 7.53 -5.32
C LEU A 208 -4.31 8.11 -4.22
N LEU A 209 -5.16 7.30 -3.60
CA LEU A 209 -5.80 7.62 -2.33
C LEU A 209 -4.92 7.12 -1.19
N ALA A 210 -4.33 8.04 -0.41
CA ALA A 210 -3.47 7.70 0.72
C ALA A 210 -4.27 7.40 1.99
N HIS A 211 -3.72 6.49 2.82
CA HIS A 211 -4.26 6.03 4.11
C HIS A 211 -5.80 6.14 4.19
N PRO A 212 -6.54 5.28 3.45
CA PRO A 212 -7.95 5.49 3.11
C PRO A 212 -8.96 5.48 4.27
N THR A 213 -8.53 5.08 5.48
CA THR A 213 -9.38 5.09 6.68
C THR A 213 -8.97 6.17 7.67
N GLY A 214 -7.80 6.78 7.45
CA GLY A 214 -7.21 7.80 8.32
C GLY A 214 -6.92 7.31 9.74
N ARG A 215 -6.92 6.00 9.98
CA ARG A 215 -6.69 5.44 11.32
C ARG A 215 -5.28 5.76 11.83
N LEU A 216 -5.16 5.82 13.16
CA LEU A 216 -3.89 5.78 13.88
C LEU A 216 -4.02 4.73 14.98
N LEU A 217 -3.26 3.65 14.88
CA LEU A 217 -3.31 2.52 15.80
C LEU A 217 -3.05 3.00 17.23
N GLY A 218 -4.00 2.70 18.13
CA GLY A 218 -3.95 3.11 19.53
C GLY A 218 -4.30 4.58 19.83
N ALA A 219 -4.59 5.39 18.81
CA ALA A 219 -4.85 6.83 18.98
C ALA A 219 -6.13 7.33 18.30
N ARG A 220 -6.44 6.84 17.09
CA ARG A 220 -7.60 7.27 16.30
C ARG A 220 -8.18 6.09 15.54
N GLU A 221 -9.43 5.76 15.84
CA GLU A 221 -10.20 4.80 15.06
C GLU A 221 -10.39 5.29 13.60
N PRO A 222 -10.58 4.38 12.64
CA PRO A 222 -11.06 4.73 11.30
C PRO A 222 -12.23 5.72 11.34
N TYR A 223 -12.24 6.71 10.44
CA TYR A 223 -13.46 7.49 10.22
C TYR A 223 -14.54 6.61 9.57
N ALA A 224 -15.81 6.99 9.72
CA ALA A 224 -16.91 6.26 9.09
C ALA A 224 -16.82 6.40 7.56
N VAL A 225 -16.52 5.30 6.86
CA VAL A 225 -16.38 5.28 5.39
C VAL A 225 -16.82 3.91 4.84
N ASP A 226 -17.57 3.93 3.75
CA ASP A 226 -17.90 2.74 2.97
C ASP A 226 -16.75 2.43 2.01
N LEU A 227 -15.85 1.53 2.44
CA LEU A 227 -14.69 1.13 1.65
C LEU A 227 -15.05 0.36 0.37
N GLU A 228 -16.22 -0.29 0.31
CA GLU A 228 -16.65 -0.95 -0.93
C GLU A 228 -16.93 0.09 -2.02
N ARG A 229 -17.63 1.17 -1.66
CA ARG A 229 -17.86 2.28 -2.61
C ARG A 229 -16.58 3.00 -3.00
N VAL A 230 -15.61 3.11 -2.10
CA VAL A 230 -14.28 3.66 -2.40
C VAL A 230 -13.52 2.75 -3.37
N ILE A 231 -13.53 1.43 -3.15
CA ILE A 231 -12.92 0.44 -4.07
C ILE A 231 -13.60 0.48 -5.44
N GLU A 232 -14.93 0.58 -5.51
CA GLU A 232 -15.64 0.75 -6.79
C GLU A 232 -15.24 2.04 -7.51
N ALA A 233 -15.10 3.15 -6.78
CA ALA A 233 -14.62 4.39 -7.36
C ALA A 233 -13.17 4.27 -7.85
N ALA A 234 -12.30 3.58 -7.11
CA ALA A 234 -10.91 3.31 -7.49
C ALA A 234 -10.85 2.54 -8.81
N LEU A 235 -11.69 1.53 -8.96
CA LEU A 235 -11.79 0.75 -10.20
C LEU A 235 -12.24 1.63 -11.38
N ARG A 236 -13.33 2.40 -11.22
CA ARG A 236 -13.87 3.26 -12.30
C ARG A 236 -12.90 4.34 -12.74
N THR A 237 -12.24 4.98 -11.78
CA THR A 237 -11.32 6.11 -12.03
C THR A 237 -9.90 5.63 -12.34
N GLY A 238 -9.58 4.36 -12.07
CA GLY A 238 -8.26 3.76 -12.14
C GLY A 238 -7.29 4.26 -11.06
N THR A 239 -7.79 4.91 -10.01
CA THR A 239 -6.98 5.46 -8.89
C THR A 239 -6.44 4.31 -8.06
N ALA A 240 -5.15 4.35 -7.72
CA ALA A 240 -4.53 3.37 -6.85
C ALA A 240 -4.95 3.58 -5.38
N LEU A 241 -4.83 2.54 -4.56
CA LEU A 241 -5.08 2.61 -3.11
C LEU A 241 -3.80 2.35 -2.32
N GLU A 242 -3.59 3.10 -1.25
CA GLU A 242 -2.40 2.99 -0.42
C GLU A 242 -2.53 1.94 0.70
N ILE A 243 -1.46 1.16 0.90
CA ILE A 243 -1.08 0.57 2.19
C ILE A 243 0.05 1.43 2.77
N ASN A 244 -0.28 2.27 3.73
CA ASN A 244 0.65 3.13 4.41
C ASN A 244 1.42 2.31 5.44
N ALA A 245 2.69 2.09 5.18
CA ALA A 245 3.61 1.27 5.95
C ALA A 245 4.11 1.96 7.23
N TYR A 246 3.70 3.20 7.52
CA TYR A 246 4.06 3.83 8.78
C TYR A 246 3.48 3.03 9.95
N PRO A 247 4.27 2.66 10.99
CA PRO A 247 3.84 1.71 12.02
C PRO A 247 2.56 2.11 12.77
N ASP A 248 2.35 3.40 12.96
CA ASP A 248 1.16 3.91 13.66
C ASP A 248 -0.07 3.95 12.76
N ARG A 249 0.05 3.68 11.46
CA ARG A 249 -1.07 3.66 10.49
C ARG A 249 -1.42 2.23 10.08
N LEU A 250 -0.53 1.59 9.30
CA LEU A 250 -0.77 0.31 8.60
C LEU A 250 -2.08 0.31 7.82
N ASP A 251 -2.36 1.36 7.05
CA ASP A 251 -3.66 1.62 6.43
C ASP A 251 -3.52 1.76 4.91
N LEU A 252 -4.08 0.91 4.06
CA LEU A 252 -5.22 0.00 4.23
C LEU A 252 -4.93 -1.35 4.90
N ASP A 253 -5.96 -1.97 5.50
CA ASP A 253 -5.86 -3.33 6.04
C ASP A 253 -5.76 -4.42 4.94
N ASP A 254 -5.40 -5.64 5.35
CA ASP A 254 -5.21 -6.77 4.42
C ASP A 254 -6.47 -7.19 3.67
N VAL A 255 -7.64 -7.14 4.31
CA VAL A 255 -8.91 -7.59 3.73
C VAL A 255 -9.29 -6.69 2.55
N HIS A 256 -9.26 -5.37 2.75
CA HIS A 256 -9.64 -4.42 1.72
C HIS A 256 -8.55 -4.29 0.65
N ALA A 257 -7.27 -4.36 1.02
CA ALA A 257 -6.18 -4.38 0.05
C ALA A 257 -6.27 -5.59 -0.88
N ARG A 258 -6.55 -6.79 -0.33
CA ARG A 258 -6.77 -8.00 -1.12
C ARG A 258 -7.94 -7.83 -2.08
N ARG A 259 -9.08 -7.35 -1.58
CA ARG A 259 -10.30 -7.13 -2.38
C ARG A 259 -10.06 -6.14 -3.53
N ALA A 260 -9.32 -5.06 -3.27
CA ALA A 260 -8.98 -4.08 -4.30
C ALA A 260 -8.08 -4.70 -5.38
N ALA A 261 -7.04 -5.43 -4.98
CA ALA A 261 -6.10 -6.06 -5.90
C ALA A 261 -6.72 -7.20 -6.73
N GLU A 262 -7.65 -7.98 -6.16
CA GLU A 262 -8.41 -9.01 -6.88
C GLU A 262 -9.28 -8.41 -8.01
N ARG A 263 -9.64 -7.13 -7.90
CA ARG A 263 -10.38 -6.37 -8.92
C ARG A 263 -9.47 -5.66 -9.94
N GLY A 264 -8.15 -5.84 -9.82
CA GLY A 264 -7.17 -5.20 -10.69
C GLY A 264 -6.88 -3.74 -10.35
N ILE A 265 -7.29 -3.26 -9.18
CA ILE A 265 -6.90 -1.92 -8.69
C ILE A 265 -5.45 -2.00 -8.25
N PRO A 266 -4.55 -1.14 -8.77
CA PRO A 266 -3.17 -1.12 -8.33
C PRO A 266 -3.05 -0.68 -6.87
N ILE A 267 -2.19 -1.35 -6.12
CA ILE A 267 -1.88 -0.99 -4.73
C ILE A 267 -0.56 -0.23 -4.68
N SER A 268 -0.46 0.79 -3.86
CA SER A 268 0.80 1.46 -3.54
C SER A 268 1.15 1.19 -2.07
N ILE A 269 2.41 0.84 -1.79
CA ILE A 269 2.87 0.62 -0.43
C ILE A 269 3.92 1.67 -0.13
N ASN A 270 3.65 2.59 0.78
CA ASN A 270 4.57 3.69 1.07
C ASN A 270 4.76 3.90 2.57
N PRO A 271 5.97 4.29 3.00
CA PRO A 271 6.28 4.50 4.40
C PRO A 271 5.85 5.87 4.93
N ASP A 272 5.27 6.75 4.12
CA ASP A 272 4.89 8.11 4.55
C ASP A 272 6.11 8.84 5.15
N ALA A 273 7.22 8.82 4.39
CA ALA A 273 8.53 9.09 4.94
C ALA A 273 8.76 10.58 5.16
N HIS A 274 8.78 11.00 6.42
CA HIS A 274 9.14 12.36 6.83
C HIS A 274 10.65 12.56 7.09
N MET A 275 11.43 11.49 7.10
CA MET A 275 12.88 11.52 7.24
C MET A 275 13.52 10.39 6.43
N PRO A 276 14.81 10.49 6.04
CA PRO A 276 15.48 9.46 5.25
C PRO A 276 15.40 8.04 5.83
N VAL A 277 15.53 7.91 7.16
CA VAL A 277 15.44 6.61 7.84
C VAL A 277 14.06 5.96 7.75
N HIS A 278 13.00 6.75 7.56
CA HIS A 278 11.64 6.24 7.41
C HIS A 278 11.44 5.46 6.11
N LEU A 279 12.28 5.68 5.08
CA LEU A 279 12.22 4.91 3.82
C LEU A 279 12.36 3.38 4.07
N SER A 280 13.03 2.98 5.16
CA SER A 280 13.20 1.58 5.56
C SER A 280 11.96 0.95 6.24
N LEU A 281 10.90 1.72 6.49
CA LEU A 281 9.67 1.24 7.16
C LEU A 281 8.77 0.39 6.25
N LEU A 282 9.09 0.28 4.95
CA LEU A 282 8.35 -0.54 3.98
C LEU A 282 8.03 -1.95 4.47
N ARG A 283 8.92 -2.57 5.25
CA ARG A 283 8.75 -3.92 5.80
C ARG A 283 7.39 -4.15 6.47
N TYR A 284 6.82 -3.13 7.12
CA TYR A 284 5.55 -3.26 7.81
C TYR A 284 4.38 -3.31 6.81
N GLY A 285 4.39 -2.44 5.81
CA GLY A 285 3.43 -2.48 4.70
C GLY A 285 3.56 -3.73 3.85
N VAL A 286 4.78 -4.25 3.63
CA VAL A 286 5.00 -5.53 2.95
C VAL A 286 4.41 -6.68 3.76
N GLY A 287 4.58 -6.72 5.08
CA GLY A 287 3.90 -7.69 5.93
C GLY A 287 2.38 -7.65 5.76
N GLN A 288 1.79 -6.46 5.73
CA GLN A 288 0.34 -6.28 5.49
C GLN A 288 -0.08 -6.74 4.08
N ALA A 289 0.72 -6.43 3.06
CA ALA A 289 0.49 -6.83 1.66
C ALA A 289 0.59 -8.35 1.45
N ARG A 290 1.53 -9.01 2.12
CA ARG A 290 1.67 -10.47 2.10
C ARG A 290 0.44 -11.16 2.70
N ARG A 291 -0.10 -10.62 3.79
CA ARG A 291 -1.39 -11.06 4.36
C ARG A 291 -2.59 -10.80 3.43
N ALA A 292 -2.48 -9.77 2.59
CA ALA A 292 -3.43 -9.47 1.51
C ALA A 292 -3.20 -10.30 0.24
N TRP A 293 -2.29 -11.27 0.25
CA TRP A 293 -1.96 -12.15 -0.88
C TRP A 293 -1.39 -11.39 -2.09
N LEU A 294 -0.83 -10.20 -1.88
CA LEU A 294 -0.34 -9.38 -2.98
C LEU A 294 0.95 -9.94 -3.55
N THR A 295 1.00 -9.96 -4.87
CA THR A 295 2.20 -10.24 -5.67
C THR A 295 2.88 -8.92 -6.05
N ALA A 296 4.15 -8.98 -6.45
CA ALA A 296 4.88 -7.79 -6.90
C ALA A 296 4.15 -7.05 -8.04
N ASP A 297 3.55 -7.77 -9.00
CA ASP A 297 2.89 -7.18 -10.17
C ASP A 297 1.70 -6.26 -9.81
N GLN A 298 1.02 -6.54 -8.69
CA GLN A 298 -0.15 -5.78 -8.23
C GLN A 298 0.24 -4.49 -7.47
N VAL A 299 1.53 -4.31 -7.16
CA VAL A 299 2.02 -3.17 -6.37
C VAL A 299 2.82 -2.21 -7.26
N ILE A 300 2.36 -0.97 -7.41
CA ILE A 300 2.95 0.01 -8.33
C ILE A 300 4.38 0.43 -7.97
N ASN A 301 4.78 0.22 -6.71
CA ASN A 301 6.12 0.50 -6.21
C ASN A 301 7.20 -0.49 -6.71
N THR A 302 6.79 -1.63 -7.28
CA THR A 302 7.71 -2.65 -7.82
C THR A 302 7.94 -2.48 -9.33
N TRP A 303 7.13 -1.64 -9.97
CA TRP A 303 7.13 -1.49 -11.42
C TRP A 303 8.40 -0.78 -11.88
N PRO A 304 9.00 -1.16 -13.02
CA PRO A 304 10.08 -0.40 -13.59
C PRO A 304 9.60 1.03 -13.95
N PRO A 305 10.48 2.04 -13.93
CA PRO A 305 10.11 3.44 -14.16
C PRO A 305 9.26 3.65 -15.42
N GLU A 306 9.56 2.93 -16.51
CA GLU A 306 8.86 3.05 -17.79
C GLU A 306 7.39 2.60 -17.67
N ARG A 307 7.11 1.55 -16.90
CA ARG A 307 5.75 1.05 -16.65
C ARG A 307 4.98 2.02 -15.76
N LEU A 308 5.60 2.51 -14.69
CA LEU A 308 4.97 3.50 -13.80
C LEU A 308 4.59 4.77 -14.57
N LEU A 309 5.56 5.36 -15.30
CA LEU A 309 5.32 6.54 -16.12
C LEU A 309 4.30 6.28 -17.23
N GLY A 310 4.29 5.09 -17.83
CA GLY A 310 3.27 4.68 -18.80
C GLY A 310 1.86 4.66 -18.20
N TRP A 311 1.70 4.09 -17.01
CA TRP A 311 0.43 4.09 -16.29
C TRP A 311 -0.05 5.51 -15.95
N LEU A 312 0.84 6.36 -15.44
CA LEU A 312 0.53 7.77 -15.13
C LEU A 312 0.13 8.57 -16.37
N ARG A 313 0.81 8.37 -17.51
CA ARG A 313 0.42 9.00 -18.79
C ARG A 313 -0.97 8.54 -19.23
N GLY A 314 -1.25 7.24 -19.18
CA GLY A 314 -2.55 6.68 -19.55
C GLY A 314 -3.69 7.24 -18.70
N ARG A 315 -3.46 7.50 -17.40
CA ARG A 315 -4.44 8.20 -16.55
C ARG A 315 -4.73 9.62 -17.04
N ARG A 316 -3.69 10.39 -17.33
CA ARG A 316 -3.81 11.78 -17.81
C ARG A 316 -4.51 11.86 -19.17
N GLU A 317 -4.28 10.91 -20.05
CA GLU A 317 -4.97 10.83 -21.35
C GLU A 317 -6.46 10.54 -21.19
N ARG A 318 -6.85 9.58 -20.32
CA ARG A 318 -8.27 9.31 -20.01
C ARG A 318 -8.99 10.55 -19.49
N ARG A 319 -8.33 11.34 -18.64
CA ARG A 319 -8.87 12.62 -18.15
C ARG A 319 -9.13 13.62 -19.27
N ARG A 320 -8.25 13.72 -20.27
CA ARG A 320 -8.41 14.65 -21.41
C ARG A 320 -9.54 14.24 -22.36
N GLY A 321 -9.78 12.94 -22.52
CA GLY A 321 -10.86 12.42 -23.37
C GLY A 321 -12.28 12.55 -22.80
N HIS A 322 -12.42 12.87 -21.50
CA HIS A 322 -13.69 13.07 -20.82
C HIS A 322 -14.06 14.57 -20.61
N ARG A 323 -13.23 15.50 -21.10
CA ARG A 323 -13.51 16.96 -21.12
C ARG A 323 -13.98 17.39 -22.49
#